data_AF-A0A9X3G4G2-F1
#
_entry.id   AF-A0A9X3G4G2-F1
#
_cell.length_a   1.000
_cell.length_b   1.000
_cell.length_c   1.000
_cell.angle_alpha   90.00
_cell.angle_beta   90.00
_cell.angle_gamma   90.00
#
_symmetry.space_group_name_H-M   'P 1'
#
loop_
_entity.id
_entity.type
_entity.pdbx_description
1 polymer ?
#
loop_
_entity_poly.entity_id
_entity_poly.type
_entity_poly.pdbx_seq_one_letter_code
_entity_poly.pdbx_strand_id
1 'polypeptide(L)'
;MTEQAEGSATGPGPDNTGGWTRGQKIAATAAVVPILAALIAWAATASTDSEHSPREPGVIQQCVINGSENDCDINGDADLSDAEIAEQMAASEPPATGPYPTVVLNTEAGRGLIIRNSPYLEGQQVGSANNRATVWVDCRVDSGFNPAPDSDAGSIWYRVHWPSSELGMTFYNSSPGDPAEAYAYSGYLFTFGDESQIRDC
;
A
#
# COMPACT_ATOMS: atom_id res chain seq x y z
N MET A 1 19.43 1.49 56.19
CA MET A 1 17.98 1.32 56.38
C MET A 1 17.44 0.98 55.00
N THR A 2 17.30 -0.30 54.68
CA THR A 2 16.05 -1.10 54.77
C THR A 2 15.09 -0.66 53.64
N GLU A 3 14.60 -1.46 52.70
CA GLU A 3 14.44 -2.91 52.54
C GLU A 3 14.25 -3.26 51.05
N GLN A 4 14.43 -4.56 50.75
CA GLN A 4 14.15 -5.27 49.50
C GLN A 4 12.69 -5.16 49.01
N ALA A 5 12.48 -5.41 47.71
CA ALA A 5 11.49 -6.40 47.26
C ALA A 5 11.72 -6.79 45.79
N GLU A 6 12.45 -7.89 45.60
CA GLU A 6 12.44 -8.71 44.39
C GLU A 6 11.14 -9.51 44.36
N GLY A 7 10.46 -9.54 43.22
CA GLY A 7 9.20 -10.27 43.03
C GLY A 7 9.20 -11.02 41.71
N SER A 8 9.93 -12.15 41.67
CA SER A 8 9.83 -13.18 40.63
C SER A 8 8.50 -13.92 40.76
N ALA A 9 7.74 -14.00 39.67
CA ALA A 9 6.61 -14.91 39.53
C ALA A 9 6.72 -15.66 38.19
N THR A 10 7.39 -16.80 38.23
CA THR A 10 7.36 -17.85 37.21
C THR A 10 6.09 -18.67 37.40
N GLY A 11 5.13 -18.53 36.49
CA GLY A 11 3.95 -19.41 36.40
C GLY A 11 4.19 -20.56 35.43
N PRO A 12 3.83 -21.81 35.78
CA PRO A 12 3.92 -22.97 34.89
C PRO A 12 2.81 -22.96 33.84
N GLY A 13 3.15 -23.37 32.61
CA GLY A 13 2.24 -23.46 31.48
C GLY A 13 1.28 -24.65 31.55
N PRO A 14 0.22 -24.64 30.72
CA PRO A 14 -0.51 -25.83 30.33
C PRO A 14 -0.07 -26.34 28.95
N ASP A 15 0.28 -27.62 28.93
CA ASP A 15 0.40 -28.46 27.74
C ASP A 15 -0.90 -28.45 26.93
N ASN A 16 -0.81 -28.12 25.64
CA ASN A 16 -1.89 -28.30 24.68
C ASN A 16 -1.45 -29.28 23.58
N THR A 17 -1.41 -30.56 23.93
CA THR A 17 -1.34 -31.68 22.99
C THR A 17 -2.75 -32.05 22.53
N GLY A 18 -3.28 -31.25 21.58
CA GLY A 18 -4.56 -31.51 20.92
C GLY A 18 -4.37 -32.05 19.50
N GLY A 19 -4.39 -33.37 19.35
CA GLY A 19 -4.33 -34.03 18.04
C GLY A 19 -5.58 -33.76 17.19
N TRP A 20 -5.36 -33.48 15.90
CA TRP A 20 -6.39 -33.50 14.87
C TRP A 20 -5.95 -34.42 13.73
N THR A 21 -6.41 -35.67 13.80
CA THR A 21 -6.53 -36.56 12.65
C THR A 21 -7.91 -36.41 12.04
N ARG A 22 -7.96 -36.13 10.73
CA ARG A 22 -9.00 -36.43 9.71
C ARG A 22 -8.55 -35.64 8.47
N GLY A 23 -8.09 -36.22 7.36
CA GLY A 23 -8.65 -37.37 6.69
C GLY A 23 -9.83 -36.94 5.81
N GLN A 24 -9.60 -36.11 4.77
CA GLN A 24 -10.55 -35.95 3.67
C GLN A 24 -9.80 -35.92 2.33
N LYS A 25 -9.89 -37.06 1.63
CA LYS A 25 -9.72 -37.15 0.19
C LYS A 25 -11.00 -36.60 -0.42
N ILE A 26 -10.90 -35.58 -1.27
CA ILE A 26 -12.02 -35.17 -2.13
C ILE A 26 -11.55 -35.25 -3.57
N ALA A 27 -12.38 -35.95 -4.35
CA ALA A 27 -12.13 -36.47 -5.66
C ALA A 27 -11.97 -35.37 -6.73
N ALA A 28 -11.07 -35.65 -7.67
CA ALA A 28 -11.06 -35.02 -8.97
C ALA A 28 -12.35 -35.39 -9.72
N THR A 29 -13.14 -34.38 -10.09
CA THR A 29 -14.21 -34.52 -11.08
C THR A 29 -13.88 -33.58 -12.23
N ALA A 30 -13.38 -34.17 -13.31
CA ALA A 30 -13.26 -33.52 -14.61
C ALA A 30 -14.67 -33.29 -15.18
N ALA A 31 -15.03 -32.03 -15.40
CA ALA A 31 -16.19 -31.67 -16.22
C ALA A 31 -15.67 -31.12 -17.55
N VAL A 32 -15.76 -31.97 -18.57
CA VAL A 32 -15.61 -31.60 -19.98
C VAL A 32 -16.84 -30.79 -20.37
N VAL A 33 -16.68 -29.49 -20.63
CA VAL A 33 -17.74 -28.67 -21.24
C VAL A 33 -17.49 -28.60 -22.74
N PRO A 34 -18.44 -29.05 -23.58
CA PRO A 34 -18.32 -28.97 -25.03
C PRO A 34 -18.43 -27.52 -25.54
N ILE A 35 -17.60 -27.30 -26.55
CA ILE A 35 -17.50 -26.16 -27.46
C ILE A 35 -18.89 -25.69 -27.93
N LEU A 36 -19.21 -24.42 -27.70
CA LEU A 36 -20.18 -23.69 -28.51
C LEU A 36 -19.43 -22.68 -29.38
N ALA A 37 -19.32 -23.03 -30.66
CA ALA A 37 -18.93 -22.10 -31.70
C ALA A 37 -20.07 -21.11 -31.95
N ALA A 38 -19.83 -19.83 -31.67
CA ALA A 38 -20.63 -18.73 -32.19
C ALA A 38 -19.70 -17.76 -32.91
N LEU A 39 -19.76 -17.83 -34.23
CA LEU A 39 -19.22 -16.84 -35.17
C LEU A 39 -19.85 -15.48 -34.89
N ILE A 40 -19.02 -14.52 -34.44
CA ILE A 40 -19.28 -13.10 -34.67
C ILE A 40 -18.03 -12.54 -35.33
N ALA A 41 -18.06 -12.53 -36.66
CA ALA A 41 -17.16 -11.76 -37.49
C ALA A 41 -17.71 -10.34 -37.58
N TRP A 42 -17.10 -9.36 -36.89
CA TRP A 42 -17.23 -7.94 -37.24
C TRP A 42 -15.96 -7.17 -36.87
N ALA A 43 -15.48 -6.44 -37.87
CA ALA A 43 -14.52 -5.34 -37.83
C ALA A 43 -13.09 -5.66 -37.36
N ALA A 44 -12.23 -5.97 -38.34
CA ALA A 44 -10.85 -5.51 -38.32
C ALA A 44 -10.85 -3.97 -38.31
N THR A 45 -10.95 -3.37 -37.12
CA THR A 45 -10.43 -2.02 -36.92
C THR A 45 -8.92 -2.17 -36.86
N ALA A 46 -8.25 -1.55 -37.83
CA ALA A 46 -6.82 -1.41 -37.89
C ALA A 46 -6.28 -1.17 -36.48
N SER A 47 -5.47 -2.10 -35.98
CA SER A 47 -4.44 -1.78 -35.01
C SER A 47 -3.55 -0.78 -35.74
N THR A 48 -3.85 0.50 -35.59
CA THR A 48 -2.82 1.53 -35.72
C THR A 48 -1.73 1.06 -34.78
N ASP A 49 -0.63 0.57 -35.37
CA ASP A 49 0.68 0.57 -34.74
C ASP A 49 0.77 1.92 -34.05
N SER A 50 0.56 1.90 -32.74
CA SER A 50 0.83 3.06 -31.92
C SER A 50 2.34 3.13 -31.99
N GLU A 51 2.82 3.98 -32.89
CA GLU A 51 4.22 4.37 -32.99
C GLU A 51 4.68 4.56 -31.56
N HIS A 52 5.51 3.63 -31.10
CA HIS A 52 6.13 3.67 -29.79
C HIS A 52 7.05 4.88 -29.87
N SER A 53 6.50 6.05 -29.56
CA SER A 53 7.26 7.29 -29.50
C SER A 53 8.43 6.99 -28.56
N PRO A 54 9.68 7.27 -28.96
CA PRO A 54 10.82 7.00 -28.12
C PRO A 54 10.55 7.66 -26.77
N ARG A 55 10.34 6.84 -25.73
CA ARG A 55 10.20 7.33 -24.36
C ARG A 55 11.48 8.11 -24.09
N GLU A 56 11.38 9.42 -23.91
CA GLU A 56 12.49 10.21 -23.44
C GLU A 56 12.93 9.60 -22.09
N PRO A 57 14.17 9.13 -21.95
CA PRO A 57 14.64 8.58 -20.70
C PRO A 57 14.65 9.69 -19.64
N GLY A 58 14.03 9.43 -18.49
CA GLY A 58 14.19 10.26 -17.30
C GLY A 58 13.04 11.20 -16.93
N VAL A 59 11.84 11.06 -17.51
CA VAL A 59 10.65 11.74 -16.99
C VAL A 59 9.71 10.68 -16.44
N ILE A 60 9.46 10.67 -15.12
CA ILE A 60 8.25 10.04 -14.57
C ILE A 60 7.11 10.73 -15.32
N GLN A 61 6.54 10.05 -16.32
CA GLN A 61 5.38 10.57 -17.03
C GLN A 61 4.37 10.91 -15.94
N GLN A 62 3.97 12.18 -15.90
CA GLN A 62 3.01 12.75 -14.95
C GLN A 62 2.02 11.67 -14.51
N CYS A 63 1.75 11.58 -13.21
CA CYS A 63 0.51 10.96 -12.73
C CYS A 63 -0.65 11.73 -13.38
N VAL A 64 -1.07 11.31 -14.57
CA VAL A 64 -2.18 11.92 -15.27
C VAL A 64 -3.42 11.35 -14.59
N ILE A 65 -3.93 12.09 -13.61
CA ILE A 65 -5.25 11.84 -13.02
C ILE A 65 -6.30 12.23 -14.07
N ASN A 66 -6.43 11.40 -15.12
CA ASN A 66 -7.42 11.59 -16.17
C ASN A 66 -8.69 10.85 -15.79
N GLY A 67 -9.46 11.42 -14.84
CA GLY A 67 -10.92 11.27 -14.62
C GLY A 67 -11.58 9.87 -14.52
N SER A 68 -10.97 8.78 -14.97
CA SER A 68 -11.51 7.42 -15.01
C SER A 68 -10.45 6.33 -14.86
N GLU A 69 -9.16 6.62 -15.11
CA GLU A 69 -8.05 5.67 -14.91
C GLU A 69 -6.92 6.38 -14.15
N ASN A 70 -6.77 6.05 -12.87
CA ASN A 70 -5.71 6.57 -12.00
C ASN A 70 -4.54 5.58 -11.98
N ASP A 71 -3.87 5.39 -13.12
CA ASP A 71 -2.69 4.53 -13.19
C ASP A 71 -1.42 5.39 -13.08
N CYS A 72 -0.93 5.56 -11.85
CA CYS A 72 0.41 6.09 -11.61
C CYS A 72 1.42 4.95 -11.79
N ASP A 73 1.84 4.70 -13.03
CA ASP A 73 2.88 3.71 -13.28
C ASP A 73 4.27 4.29 -12.96
N ILE A 74 4.65 4.21 -11.68
CA ILE A 74 5.98 4.59 -11.18
C ILE A 74 6.98 3.44 -11.41
N ASN A 75 6.56 2.32 -11.99
CA ASN A 75 7.47 1.24 -12.38
C ASN A 75 8.22 1.53 -13.68
N GLY A 76 8.05 2.73 -14.25
CA GLY A 76 8.54 3.11 -15.58
C GLY A 76 10.06 3.10 -15.77
N ASP A 77 10.86 3.15 -14.70
CA ASP A 77 12.32 3.04 -14.81
C ASP A 77 12.90 2.33 -13.58
N ALA A 78 13.36 1.09 -13.75
CA ALA A 78 14.03 0.32 -12.68
C ALA A 78 15.34 0.99 -12.23
N ASP A 79 15.83 1.96 -13.00
CA ASP A 79 17.12 2.61 -12.81
C ASP A 79 17.06 3.85 -11.89
N LEU A 80 15.87 4.42 -11.65
CA LEU A 80 15.74 5.55 -10.73
C LEU A 80 15.86 5.08 -9.28
N SER A 81 16.65 5.79 -8.48
CA SER A 81 16.70 5.62 -7.03
C SER A 81 15.48 6.24 -6.36
N ASP A 82 15.17 5.80 -5.14
CA ASP A 82 14.05 6.34 -4.36
C ASP A 82 14.24 7.84 -4.07
N ALA A 83 15.49 8.32 -3.95
CA ALA A 83 15.79 9.74 -3.79
C ALA A 83 15.43 10.57 -5.03
N GLU A 84 15.72 10.06 -6.24
CA GLU A 84 15.37 10.73 -7.49
C GLU A 84 13.85 10.75 -7.70
N ILE A 85 13.15 9.68 -7.32
CA ILE A 85 11.68 9.64 -7.35
C ILE A 85 11.11 10.71 -6.40
N ALA A 86 11.61 10.78 -5.17
CA ALA A 86 11.18 11.79 -4.20
C ALA A 86 11.40 13.23 -4.70
N GLU A 87 12.55 13.50 -5.33
CA GLU A 87 12.86 14.81 -5.92
C GLU A 87 11.88 15.17 -7.05
N GLN A 88 11.59 14.23 -7.95
CA GLN A 88 10.63 14.44 -9.05
C GLN A 88 9.20 14.68 -8.54
N MET A 89 8.80 13.96 -7.48
CA MET A 89 7.49 14.16 -6.86
C MET A 89 7.36 15.52 -6.19
N ALA A 90 8.40 15.97 -5.47
CA ALA A 90 8.43 17.28 -4.83
C ALA A 90 8.36 18.43 -5.86
N ALA A 91 8.86 18.22 -7.08
CA ALA A 91 8.79 19.20 -8.17
C ALA A 91 7.42 19.24 -8.88
N SER A 92 6.55 18.28 -8.62
CA SER A 92 5.25 18.15 -9.29
C SER A 92 4.14 18.87 -8.51
N GLU A 93 3.15 19.42 -9.22
CA GLU A 93 1.99 20.05 -8.59
C GLU A 93 0.94 18.98 -8.19
N PRO A 94 0.55 18.89 -6.91
CA PRO A 94 -0.45 17.94 -6.45
C PRO A 94 -1.88 18.36 -6.82
N PRO A 95 -2.86 17.45 -6.67
CA PRO A 95 -4.26 17.80 -6.78
C PRO A 95 -4.66 18.90 -5.79
N ALA A 96 -5.43 19.89 -6.24
CA ALA A 96 -5.91 20.99 -5.40
C ALA A 96 -6.82 20.51 -4.24
N THR A 97 -7.46 19.36 -4.40
CA THR A 97 -8.32 18.71 -3.40
C THR A 97 -8.01 17.24 -3.35
N GLY A 98 -7.93 16.68 -2.13
CA GLY A 98 -7.70 15.25 -1.92
C GLY A 98 -8.81 14.34 -2.48
N PRO A 99 -8.58 13.01 -2.48
CA PRO A 99 -7.43 12.34 -1.89
C PRO A 99 -6.12 12.58 -2.69
N TYR A 100 -5.02 12.75 -1.97
CA TYR A 100 -3.70 13.08 -2.49
C TYR A 100 -2.93 11.79 -2.81
N PRO A 101 -2.42 11.60 -4.03
CA PRO A 101 -1.55 10.47 -4.33
C PRO A 101 -0.22 10.64 -3.58
N THR A 102 0.26 9.55 -2.99
CA THR A 102 1.56 9.47 -2.31
C THR A 102 2.24 8.18 -2.71
N VAL A 103 3.56 8.12 -2.57
CA VAL A 103 4.35 6.97 -2.98
C VAL A 103 5.14 6.46 -1.80
N VAL A 104 5.08 5.14 -1.63
CA VAL A 104 5.87 4.43 -0.62
C VAL A 104 7.31 4.37 -1.08
N LEU A 105 8.26 4.91 -0.33
CA LEU A 105 9.69 4.84 -0.65
C LEU A 105 10.50 4.42 0.58
N ASN A 106 11.76 4.04 0.37
CA ASN A 106 12.71 3.67 1.43
C ASN A 106 12.23 2.49 2.29
N THR A 107 11.45 1.57 1.72
CA THR A 107 11.07 0.33 2.41
C THR A 107 12.00 -0.82 2.04
N GLU A 108 12.30 -1.68 3.00
CA GLU A 108 13.13 -2.87 2.74
C GLU A 108 12.43 -3.83 1.79
N ALA A 109 13.21 -4.43 0.87
CA ALA A 109 12.71 -5.40 -0.10
C ALA A 109 11.95 -6.54 0.58
N GLY A 110 10.70 -6.76 0.18
CA GLY A 110 9.83 -7.82 0.70
C GLY A 110 9.15 -7.52 2.05
N ARG A 111 9.35 -6.35 2.66
CA ARG A 111 8.66 -5.94 3.89
C ARG A 111 7.57 -4.90 3.63
N GLY A 112 7.89 -3.90 2.80
CA GLY A 112 6.97 -2.81 2.46
C GLY A 112 6.56 -1.96 3.66
N LEU A 113 5.62 -1.05 3.43
CA LEU A 113 5.00 -0.22 4.45
C LEU A 113 3.80 -0.95 5.07
N ILE A 114 3.80 -1.10 6.39
CA ILE A 114 2.69 -1.66 7.15
C ILE A 114 1.53 -0.66 7.17
N ILE A 115 0.34 -1.12 6.75
CA ILE A 115 -0.90 -0.35 6.79
C ILE A 115 -1.76 -0.84 7.95
N ARG A 116 -2.25 0.08 8.79
CA ARG A 116 -2.93 -0.23 10.06
C ARG A 116 -4.37 0.26 10.08
N ASN A 117 -5.24 -0.38 10.86
CA ASN A 117 -6.61 0.10 11.09
C ASN A 117 -6.71 1.27 12.10
N SER A 118 -5.60 1.68 12.70
CA SER A 118 -5.50 2.80 13.65
C SER A 118 -4.08 3.37 13.65
N PRO A 119 -3.89 4.69 13.83
CA PRO A 119 -2.58 5.33 13.86
C PRO A 119 -1.90 5.24 15.25
N TYR A 120 -2.58 4.63 16.22
CA TYR A 120 -2.09 4.51 17.60
C TYR A 120 -1.34 3.18 17.82
N LEU A 121 -0.72 3.04 19.00
CA LEU A 121 0.09 1.88 19.36
C LEU A 121 -0.69 0.55 19.25
N GLU A 122 -1.98 0.56 19.58
CA GLU A 122 -2.88 -0.60 19.55
C GLU A 122 -3.39 -0.97 18.15
N GLY A 123 -3.12 -0.15 17.12
CA GLY A 123 -3.58 -0.42 15.77
C GLY A 123 -3.05 -1.76 15.24
N GLN A 124 -3.86 -2.47 14.47
CA GLN A 124 -3.48 -3.76 13.90
C GLN A 124 -3.27 -3.64 12.40
N GLN A 125 -2.40 -4.48 11.86
CA GLN A 125 -2.10 -4.48 10.43
C GLN A 125 -3.31 -5.01 9.62
N VAL A 126 -3.72 -4.25 8.60
CA VAL A 126 -4.75 -4.60 7.61
C VAL A 126 -4.17 -4.87 6.21
N GLY A 127 -2.87 -4.64 6.04
CA GLY A 127 -2.14 -4.98 4.82
C GLY A 127 -0.74 -4.40 4.80
N SER A 128 -0.12 -4.49 3.63
CA SER A 128 1.15 -3.83 3.34
C SER A 128 1.11 -3.17 1.96
N ALA A 129 1.86 -2.10 1.79
CA ALA A 129 2.13 -1.49 0.49
C ALA A 129 3.60 -1.76 0.11
N ASN A 130 3.85 -2.16 -1.15
CA ASN A 130 5.23 -2.41 -1.62
C ASN A 130 6.01 -1.10 -1.74
N ASN A 131 7.35 -1.19 -1.82
CA ASN A 131 8.14 -0.06 -2.27
C ASN A 131 7.64 0.40 -3.65
N ARG A 132 7.54 1.71 -3.85
CA ARG A 132 6.98 2.40 -5.01
C ARG A 132 5.48 2.18 -5.25
N ALA A 133 4.76 1.57 -4.31
CA ALA A 133 3.30 1.52 -4.38
C ALA A 133 2.70 2.92 -4.17
N THR A 134 1.65 3.22 -4.92
CA THR A 134 0.86 4.45 -4.72
C THR A 134 -0.17 4.22 -3.62
N VAL A 135 -0.28 5.21 -2.71
CA VAL A 135 -1.24 5.24 -1.60
C VAL A 135 -2.01 6.56 -1.63
N TRP A 136 -3.34 6.50 -1.54
CA TRP A 136 -4.21 7.68 -1.60
C TRP A 136 -4.55 8.19 -0.21
N VAL A 137 -4.11 9.42 0.10
CA VAL A 137 -4.19 10.05 1.42
C VAL A 137 -5.32 11.07 1.48
N ASP A 138 -6.13 11.02 2.53
CA ASP A 138 -7.20 11.99 2.80
C ASP A 138 -6.72 13.21 3.59
N CYS A 139 -6.07 12.94 4.72
CA CYS A 139 -5.69 13.91 5.74
C CYS A 139 -4.60 13.30 6.64
N ARG A 140 -3.94 14.15 7.43
CA ARG A 140 -2.90 13.76 8.39
C ARG A 140 -3.42 13.76 9.82
N VAL A 141 -2.84 12.90 10.64
CA VAL A 141 -3.15 12.71 12.06
C VAL A 141 -1.86 12.71 12.84
N ASP A 142 -1.73 13.58 13.84
CA ASP A 142 -0.71 13.41 14.88
C ASP A 142 -1.26 12.48 15.98
N SER A 143 -0.75 11.25 16.03
CA SER A 143 -1.26 10.24 16.97
C SER A 143 -0.51 10.20 18.31
N GLY A 144 0.60 10.92 18.42
CA GLY A 144 1.58 10.77 19.51
C GLY A 144 2.35 9.44 19.48
N PHE A 145 2.10 8.55 18.51
CA PHE A 145 2.81 7.28 18.35
C PHE A 145 3.76 7.32 17.16
N ASN A 146 5.06 7.17 17.42
CA ASN A 146 6.11 7.09 16.40
C ASN A 146 6.67 5.66 16.32
N PRO A 147 6.39 4.89 15.26
CA PRO A 147 6.90 3.54 15.05
C PRO A 147 8.38 3.51 14.60
N ALA A 148 8.92 4.64 14.14
CA ALA A 148 10.29 4.80 13.64
C ALA A 148 10.93 6.05 14.26
N PRO A 149 11.38 5.98 15.54
CA PRO A 149 11.87 7.13 16.30
C PRO A 149 13.08 7.84 15.69
N ASP A 150 13.81 7.15 14.80
CA ASP A 150 14.97 7.71 14.08
C ASP A 150 14.57 8.45 12.79
N SER A 151 13.29 8.49 12.44
CA SER A 151 12.78 9.25 11.28
C SER A 151 12.31 10.65 11.69
N ASP A 152 12.52 11.63 10.82
CA ASP A 152 12.12 13.03 11.04
C ASP A 152 10.59 13.25 10.98
N ALA A 153 9.83 12.23 10.60
CA ALA A 153 8.38 12.28 10.45
C ALA A 153 7.61 12.33 11.79
N GLY A 154 8.25 12.03 12.92
CA GLY A 154 7.62 12.15 14.24
C GLY A 154 6.42 11.21 14.44
N SER A 155 5.33 11.70 15.00
CA SER A 155 4.11 10.92 15.27
C SER A 155 3.01 11.13 14.22
N ILE A 156 3.40 11.52 13.01
CA ILE A 156 2.46 11.82 11.92
C ILE A 156 2.09 10.53 11.18
N TRP A 157 0.78 10.37 10.97
CA TRP A 157 0.16 9.31 10.21
C TRP A 157 -0.77 9.91 9.16
N TYR A 158 -0.91 9.23 8.03
CA TYR A 158 -1.87 9.59 7.00
C TYR A 158 -3.07 8.64 7.06
N ARG A 159 -4.28 9.20 7.03
CA ARG A 159 -5.50 8.42 6.78
C ARG A 159 -5.57 8.14 5.28
N VAL A 160 -5.70 6.87 4.92
CA VAL A 160 -5.59 6.41 3.53
C VAL A 160 -6.79 5.58 3.11
N HIS A 161 -7.09 5.60 1.81
CA HIS A 161 -7.99 4.66 1.18
C HIS A 161 -7.32 3.30 1.02
N TRP A 162 -8.00 2.23 1.44
CA TRP A 162 -7.43 0.88 1.43
C TRP A 162 -8.45 -0.19 0.98
N PRO A 163 -8.03 -1.22 0.21
CA PRO A 163 -8.99 -2.18 -0.37
C PRO A 163 -9.77 -3.03 0.62
N SER A 164 -9.25 -3.24 1.83
CA SER A 164 -9.83 -4.14 2.83
C SER A 164 -9.64 -3.61 4.25
N SER A 165 -10.63 -3.82 5.12
CA SER A 165 -10.50 -3.60 6.57
C SER A 165 -10.15 -4.87 7.34
N GLU A 166 -10.02 -6.02 6.66
CA GLU A 166 -9.65 -7.28 7.28
C GLU A 166 -8.19 -7.27 7.74
N LEU A 167 -7.93 -7.86 8.90
CA LEU A 167 -6.56 -7.99 9.41
C LEU A 167 -5.76 -8.95 8.51
N GLY A 168 -4.53 -8.56 8.17
CA GLY A 168 -3.71 -9.38 7.30
C GLY A 168 -2.40 -8.72 6.90
N MET A 169 -1.53 -9.48 6.24
CA MET A 169 -0.23 -9.03 5.73
C MET A 169 -0.19 -9.00 4.20
N THR A 170 -1.35 -9.06 3.55
CA THR A 170 -1.44 -9.07 2.09
C THR A 170 -0.95 -7.73 1.53
N PHE A 171 -0.20 -7.80 0.45
CA PHE A 171 0.23 -6.62 -0.29
C PHE A 171 -0.88 -6.12 -1.20
N TYR A 172 -1.16 -4.83 -1.12
CA TYR A 172 -2.14 -4.16 -1.97
C TYR A 172 -1.56 -2.89 -2.57
N ASN A 173 -2.15 -2.48 -3.69
CA ASN A 173 -2.10 -1.10 -4.16
C ASN A 173 -3.39 -0.42 -3.71
N SER A 174 -3.31 0.87 -3.40
CA SER A 174 -4.46 1.68 -3.01
C SER A 174 -5.01 2.45 -4.21
N SER A 175 -6.32 2.70 -4.17
CA SER A 175 -7.10 3.46 -5.14
C SER A 175 -7.92 4.50 -4.38
N PRO A 176 -8.21 5.69 -4.97
CA PRO A 176 -9.00 6.71 -4.28
C PRO A 176 -10.47 6.28 -4.09
N GLY A 177 -10.91 5.23 -4.79
CA GLY A 177 -12.24 4.64 -4.63
C GLY A 177 -12.29 3.47 -3.65
N ASP A 178 -11.17 3.12 -2.99
CA ASP A 178 -11.17 1.98 -2.08
C ASP A 178 -12.08 2.23 -0.87
N PRO A 179 -12.81 1.20 -0.42
CA PRO A 179 -13.93 1.37 0.51
C PRO A 179 -13.52 1.46 1.98
N ALA A 180 -12.32 1.01 2.36
CA ALA A 180 -11.89 1.01 3.74
C ALA A 180 -10.98 2.21 4.04
N GLU A 181 -11.07 2.70 5.28
CA GLU A 181 -10.12 3.64 5.83
C GLU A 181 -9.02 2.87 6.57
N ALA A 182 -7.78 3.27 6.37
CA ALA A 182 -6.62 2.76 7.10
C ALA A 182 -5.62 3.89 7.37
N TYR A 183 -4.49 3.54 7.97
CA TYR A 183 -3.47 4.48 8.39
C TYR A 183 -2.08 4.00 7.96
N ALA A 184 -1.34 4.92 7.36
CA ALA A 184 0.03 4.71 6.88
C ALA A 184 0.96 5.70 7.58
N TYR A 185 2.12 5.24 8.04
CA TYR A 185 3.09 6.12 8.70
C TYR A 185 3.74 7.06 7.68
N SER A 186 3.79 8.37 7.97
CA SER A 186 4.25 9.35 6.99
C SER A 186 5.74 9.24 6.66
N GLY A 187 6.57 8.68 7.54
CA GLY A 187 8.01 8.57 7.32
C GLY A 187 8.45 7.70 6.13
N TYR A 188 7.51 7.00 5.48
CA TYR A 188 7.75 6.24 4.25
C TYR A 188 6.90 6.71 3.08
N LEU A 189 6.12 7.79 3.23
CA LEU A 189 5.23 8.30 2.20
C LEU A 189 5.72 9.65 1.71
N PHE A 190 5.86 9.76 0.39
CA PHE A 190 6.25 10.99 -0.27
C PHE A 190 5.06 11.50 -1.07
N THR A 191 4.71 12.76 -0.88
CA THR A 191 3.59 13.41 -1.58
C THR A 191 4.09 14.09 -2.85
N PHE A 192 3.20 14.26 -3.83
CA PHE A 192 3.47 15.24 -4.89
C PHE A 192 3.38 16.65 -4.28
N GLY A 193 4.34 17.52 -4.60
CA GLY A 193 4.44 18.88 -4.06
C GLY A 193 4.58 18.97 -2.54
N ASP A 194 4.02 20.04 -1.96
CA ASP A 194 4.19 20.38 -0.54
C ASP A 194 3.20 19.62 0.36
N GLU A 195 3.74 18.85 1.32
CA GLU A 195 2.97 18.15 2.37
C GLU A 195 2.05 19.08 3.17
N SER A 196 2.35 20.38 3.24
CA SER A 196 1.53 21.36 3.96
C SER A 196 0.10 21.49 3.42
N GLN A 197 -0.15 21.00 2.20
CA GLN A 197 -1.47 20.98 1.59
C GLN A 197 -2.37 19.87 2.12
N ILE A 198 -1.81 18.82 2.72
CA ILE A 198 -2.59 17.76 3.36
C ILE A 198 -3.10 18.30 4.70
N ARG A 199 -4.41 18.54 4.74
CA ARG A 199 -5.10 19.03 5.94
C ARG A 199 -5.04 18.03 7.10
N ASP A 200 -5.18 18.54 8.31
CA ASP A 200 -5.41 17.71 9.49
C ASP A 200 -6.79 17.02 9.42
N CYS A 201 -6.85 15.79 9.92
CA CYS A 201 -8.08 15.18 10.39
C CYS A 201 -8.40 15.77 11.79
#